data_AF-A0A7X7WEP3-F1
#
_entry.id   AF-A0A7X7WEP3-F1
#
_cell.length_a   1.000
_cell.length_b   1.000
_cell.length_c   1.000
_cell.angle_alpha   90.00
_cell.angle_beta   90.00
_cell.angle_gamma   90.00
#
_symmetry.space_group_name_H-M   'P 1'
#
loop_
_entity.id
_entity.type
_entity.pdbx_description
1 polymer ?
#
loop_
_entity_poly.entity_id
_entity_poly.type
_entity_poly.pdbx_seq_one_letter_code
_entity_poly.pdbx_strand_id
1 'polypeptide(L)'
;MKYYISKYLNVVDTKYGSVLFSGVNGAIDEVSQEIGEAFKNGRLEYLDKVLSKSDKSHMINRGYLTRLDAAQEEAAFIKFAKVLRDNCNKRNDSGTIMFLLSYDCNLNCAYCYQKEHRHNHKNIVMGEDLIERIFKSLYDKIIPGLKREKLRIMFYGGEPFLNSNRKAIDKILYYAKTYGFRASAITNATFESNMIDIFGEANGMVNWCQVSIDGAKRLHDKSRIPIDGRPTFDKITKNIKVMIEKGVKVSLRLNLDRKKLESVQELMRELKFAGILGHKNISIYASPLHDNIAKVDATDFMDLSELSQKLFKSGIDLEHPVSGRANEMNLLLNLKKGLGLNRTDFCMQSSQRTIVVDPYGDLYSCFEEAGYPEYRIGRINGESVDFFPLKDRYANRYVGNIEGCSKCSVALACGGQCAIKCRIKTGDIYKSYCENMKEVILEALKVSYEKYRETGNIRAIESISSHD
;
A
#
# COMPACT_ATOMS: atom_id res chain seq x y z
N MET A 1 31.27 -17.59 -26.45
CA MET A 1 30.90 -16.28 -25.89
C MET A 1 30.78 -16.43 -24.39
N LYS A 2 31.39 -15.56 -23.61
CA LYS A 2 31.33 -15.62 -22.14
C LYS A 2 29.95 -15.13 -21.67
N TYR A 3 29.30 -15.92 -20.81
CA TYR A 3 28.04 -15.58 -20.17
C TYR A 3 28.26 -15.46 -18.66
N TYR A 4 27.34 -14.80 -17.98
CA TYR A 4 27.28 -14.70 -16.53
C TYR A 4 25.86 -15.04 -16.07
N ILE A 5 25.72 -15.55 -14.84
CA ILE A 5 24.41 -15.61 -14.17
C ILE A 5 24.03 -14.19 -13.80
N SER A 6 22.81 -13.78 -14.15
CA SER A 6 22.31 -12.44 -13.84
C SER A 6 22.32 -12.21 -12.34
N LYS A 7 22.79 -11.03 -11.89
CA LYS A 7 22.69 -10.64 -10.46
C LYS A 7 21.25 -10.43 -9.99
N TYR A 8 20.32 -10.30 -10.94
CA TYR A 8 18.89 -10.11 -10.69
C TYR A 8 18.08 -11.42 -10.77
N LEU A 9 18.74 -12.56 -10.98
CA LEU A 9 18.13 -13.87 -10.86
C LEU A 9 17.85 -14.20 -9.39
N ASN A 10 16.67 -14.74 -9.12
CA ASN A 10 16.33 -15.39 -7.88
C ASN A 10 15.96 -16.84 -8.18
N VAL A 11 16.30 -17.75 -7.28
CA VAL A 11 15.93 -19.16 -7.40
C VAL A 11 15.17 -19.55 -6.14
N VAL A 12 13.94 -20.03 -6.33
CA VAL A 12 13.02 -20.38 -5.24
C VAL A 12 12.75 -21.88 -5.30
N ASP A 13 12.98 -22.60 -4.20
CA ASP A 13 12.64 -24.03 -4.15
C ASP A 13 11.18 -24.21 -3.81
N THR A 14 10.57 -25.15 -4.51
CA THR A 14 9.17 -25.53 -4.41
C THR A 14 9.08 -27.04 -4.22
N LYS A 15 7.90 -27.56 -3.89
CA LYS A 15 7.69 -29.00 -3.85
C LYS A 15 7.75 -29.71 -5.22
N TYR A 16 7.84 -28.96 -6.32
CA TYR A 16 7.90 -29.48 -7.69
C TYR A 16 9.29 -29.38 -8.34
N GLY A 17 10.29 -28.85 -7.62
CA GLY A 17 11.60 -28.49 -8.16
C GLY A 17 11.95 -27.05 -7.81
N SER A 18 12.66 -26.36 -8.69
CA SER A 18 13.04 -24.96 -8.47
C SER A 18 12.39 -24.03 -9.50
N VAL A 19 12.13 -22.79 -9.10
CA VAL A 19 11.61 -21.74 -9.97
C VAL A 19 12.67 -20.65 -10.13
N LEU A 20 13.00 -20.31 -11.36
CA LEU A 20 13.83 -19.18 -11.72
C LEU A 20 12.96 -17.93 -11.84
N PHE A 21 13.34 -16.83 -11.18
CA PHE A 21 12.62 -15.57 -11.20
C PHE A 21 13.54 -14.40 -11.52
N SER A 22 13.27 -13.70 -12.62
CA SER A 22 14.01 -12.50 -13.00
C SER A 22 13.40 -11.27 -12.34
N GLY A 23 14.17 -10.65 -11.45
CA GLY A 23 13.80 -9.42 -10.76
C GLY A 23 13.73 -8.17 -11.63
N VAL A 24 14.09 -8.28 -12.92
CA VAL A 24 14.07 -7.15 -13.86
C VAL A 24 12.77 -7.14 -14.65
N ASN A 25 12.44 -8.25 -15.30
CA ASN A 25 11.30 -8.33 -16.23
C ASN A 25 10.14 -9.18 -15.69
N GLY A 26 10.31 -9.87 -14.55
CA GLY A 26 9.29 -10.73 -13.95
C GLY A 26 9.16 -12.10 -14.60
N ALA A 27 10.11 -12.53 -15.43
CA ALA A 27 10.12 -13.86 -16.03
C ALA A 27 10.17 -14.95 -14.94
N ILE A 28 9.32 -15.96 -15.08
CA ILE A 28 9.21 -17.12 -14.19
C ILE A 28 9.28 -18.39 -15.03
N ASP A 29 10.16 -19.33 -14.67
CA ASP A 29 10.31 -20.63 -15.35
C ASP A 29 10.65 -21.74 -14.34
N GLU A 30 10.04 -22.92 -14.50
CA GLU A 30 10.32 -24.12 -13.70
C GLU A 30 11.59 -24.81 -14.24
N VAL A 31 12.45 -25.26 -13.33
CA VAL A 31 13.62 -26.09 -13.65
C VAL A 31 13.73 -27.23 -12.64
N SER A 32 14.48 -28.27 -13.00
CA SER A 32 14.80 -29.33 -12.05
C SER A 32 15.56 -28.77 -10.84
N GLN A 33 15.44 -29.45 -9.69
CA GLN A 33 16.17 -29.12 -8.46
C GLN A 33 17.68 -28.97 -8.72
N GLU A 34 18.26 -29.88 -9.50
CA GLU A 34 19.68 -29.90 -9.85
C GLU A 34 20.12 -28.65 -10.63
N ILE A 35 19.31 -28.22 -11.62
CA ILE A 35 19.58 -27.00 -12.39
C ILE A 35 19.40 -25.77 -11.49
N GLY A 36 18.36 -25.74 -10.65
CA GLY A 36 18.14 -24.67 -9.67
C GLY A 36 19.33 -24.49 -8.71
N GLU A 37 19.83 -25.59 -8.15
CA GLU A 37 21.03 -25.60 -7.30
C GLU A 37 22.28 -25.15 -8.05
N ALA A 38 22.42 -25.50 -9.34
CA ALA A 38 23.52 -25.00 -10.15
C ALA A 38 23.49 -23.48 -10.35
N PHE A 39 22.31 -22.89 -10.58
CA PHE A 39 22.15 -21.44 -10.61
C PHE A 39 22.45 -20.79 -9.25
N LYS A 40 21.90 -21.33 -8.15
CA LYS A 40 22.13 -20.80 -6.79
C LYS A 40 23.61 -20.76 -6.41
N ASN A 41 24.34 -21.82 -6.74
CA ASN A 41 25.74 -21.97 -6.37
C ASN A 41 26.71 -21.41 -7.42
N GLY A 42 26.22 -20.72 -8.45
CA GLY A 42 27.08 -20.10 -9.46
C GLY A 42 27.85 -21.09 -10.34
N ARG A 43 27.38 -22.34 -10.49
CA ARG A 43 28.09 -23.42 -11.21
C ARG A 43 27.94 -23.29 -12.73
N LEU A 44 28.45 -22.20 -13.30
CA LEU A 44 28.28 -21.88 -14.72
C LEU A 44 28.87 -22.94 -15.65
N GLU A 45 30.01 -23.54 -15.31
CA GLU A 45 30.63 -24.61 -16.12
C GLU A 45 29.74 -25.86 -16.21
N TYR A 46 29.05 -26.19 -15.12
CA TYR A 46 28.09 -27.28 -15.10
C TYR A 46 26.88 -26.93 -15.96
N LEU A 47 26.30 -25.72 -15.79
CA LEU A 47 25.20 -25.22 -16.62
C LEU A 47 25.58 -25.21 -18.11
N ASP A 48 26.83 -24.90 -18.45
CA ASP A 48 27.31 -24.91 -19.83
C ASP A 48 27.37 -26.33 -20.42
N LYS A 49 27.59 -27.35 -19.59
CA LYS A 49 27.59 -28.76 -20.03
C LYS A 49 26.18 -29.32 -20.18
N VAL A 50 25.26 -28.99 -19.26
CA VAL A 50 23.93 -29.62 -19.20
C VAL A 50 22.86 -28.90 -20.01
N LEU A 51 22.97 -27.58 -20.20
CA LEU A 51 21.99 -26.83 -21.01
C LEU A 51 22.30 -26.96 -22.50
N SER A 52 21.27 -27.25 -23.30
CA SER A 52 21.39 -27.23 -24.75
C SER A 52 21.64 -25.80 -25.27
N LYS A 53 22.03 -25.65 -26.54
CA LYS A 53 22.16 -24.33 -27.17
C LYS A 53 20.83 -23.55 -27.15
N SER A 54 19.70 -24.22 -27.38
CA SER A 54 18.37 -23.61 -27.34
C SER A 54 18.01 -23.15 -25.92
N ASP A 55 18.31 -23.96 -24.90
CA ASP A 55 18.03 -23.60 -23.51
C ASP A 55 18.85 -22.40 -23.09
N LYS A 56 20.15 -22.34 -23.43
CA LYS A 56 20.98 -21.16 -23.14
C LYS A 56 20.43 -19.89 -23.78
N SER A 57 20.04 -19.97 -25.06
CA SER A 57 19.39 -18.85 -25.74
C SER A 57 18.09 -18.44 -25.06
N HIS A 58 17.28 -19.40 -24.61
CA HIS A 58 16.09 -19.13 -23.82
C HIS A 58 16.43 -18.44 -22.50
N MET A 59 17.36 -18.96 -21.71
CA MET A 59 17.79 -18.39 -20.43
C MET A 59 18.33 -16.95 -20.56
N ILE A 60 19.01 -16.64 -21.67
CA ILE A 60 19.46 -15.26 -21.99
C ILE A 60 18.25 -14.37 -22.29
N ASN A 61 17.33 -14.82 -23.14
CA ASN A 61 16.13 -14.05 -23.50
C ASN A 61 15.22 -13.79 -22.30
N ARG A 62 15.17 -14.71 -21.34
CA ARG A 62 14.42 -14.57 -20.09
C ARG A 62 15.14 -13.69 -19.06
N GLY A 63 16.45 -13.44 -19.25
CA GLY A 63 17.25 -12.60 -18.36
C GLY A 63 17.80 -13.36 -17.15
N TYR A 64 17.91 -14.68 -17.21
CA TYR A 64 18.55 -15.52 -16.19
C TYR A 64 20.06 -15.61 -16.39
N LEU A 65 20.49 -15.61 -17.67
CA LEU A 65 21.88 -15.44 -18.09
C LEU A 65 22.04 -14.08 -18.78
N THR A 66 23.24 -13.51 -18.68
CA THR A 66 23.58 -12.22 -19.29
C THR A 66 24.97 -12.25 -19.92
N ARG A 67 25.21 -11.32 -20.85
CA ARG A 67 26.55 -11.05 -21.41
C ARG A 67 27.23 -9.85 -20.74
N LEU A 68 26.49 -9.13 -19.90
CA LEU A 68 26.98 -7.99 -19.15
C LEU A 68 27.70 -8.48 -17.90
N ASP A 69 28.84 -7.88 -17.58
CA ASP A 69 29.40 -8.04 -16.24
C ASP A 69 28.51 -7.35 -15.18
N ALA A 70 28.81 -7.55 -13.90
CA ALA A 70 27.96 -7.08 -12.80
C ALA A 70 27.80 -5.53 -12.75
N ALA A 71 28.79 -4.77 -13.24
CA ALA A 71 28.75 -3.31 -13.26
C ALA A 71 27.95 -2.81 -14.47
N GLN A 72 28.16 -3.43 -15.63
CA GLN A 72 27.39 -3.17 -16.84
C GLN A 72 25.91 -3.51 -16.66
N GLU A 73 25.61 -4.63 -15.99
CA GLU A 73 24.24 -5.06 -15.70
C GLU A 73 23.53 -4.07 -14.77
N GLU A 74 24.23 -3.53 -13.76
CA GLU A 74 23.70 -2.50 -12.87
C GLU A 74 23.43 -1.18 -13.59
N ALA A 75 24.35 -0.73 -14.44
CA ALA A 75 24.14 0.46 -15.26
C ALA A 75 22.94 0.29 -16.22
N ALA A 76 22.78 -0.89 -16.81
CA ALA A 76 21.64 -1.23 -17.64
C ALA A 76 20.33 -1.23 -16.83
N PHE A 77 20.32 -1.79 -15.62
CA PHE A 77 19.17 -1.78 -14.72
C PHE A 77 18.74 -0.35 -14.37
N ILE A 78 19.67 0.53 -13.99
CA ILE A 78 19.35 1.93 -13.63
C ILE A 78 18.69 2.64 -14.82
N LYS A 79 19.24 2.48 -16.03
CA LYS A 79 18.67 3.04 -17.24
C LYS A 79 17.27 2.48 -17.52
N PHE A 80 17.10 1.17 -17.39
CA PHE A 80 15.80 0.50 -17.59
C PHE A 80 14.75 0.99 -16.58
N ALA A 81 15.10 1.03 -15.28
CA ALA A 81 14.22 1.51 -14.22
C ALA A 81 13.80 2.96 -14.42
N LYS A 82 14.69 3.83 -14.92
CA LYS A 82 14.35 5.22 -15.26
C LYS A 82 13.33 5.31 -16.39
N VAL A 83 13.54 4.59 -17.48
CA VAL A 83 12.60 4.56 -18.62
C VAL A 83 11.25 4.00 -18.18
N LEU A 84 11.26 2.94 -17.38
CA LEU A 84 10.05 2.33 -16.83
C LEU A 84 9.27 3.33 -15.96
N ARG A 85 9.96 4.05 -15.07
CA ARG A 85 9.35 5.10 -14.23
C ARG A 85 8.72 6.20 -15.06
N ASP A 86 9.44 6.71 -16.06
CA ASP A 86 8.93 7.78 -16.92
C ASP A 86 7.67 7.33 -17.69
N ASN A 87 7.65 6.08 -18.15
CA ASN A 87 6.48 5.49 -18.79
C ASN A 87 5.31 5.31 -17.80
N CYS A 88 5.57 4.85 -16.58
CA CYS A 88 4.56 4.73 -15.54
C CYS A 88 3.96 6.11 -15.20
N ASN A 89 4.79 7.14 -15.05
CA ASN A 89 4.36 8.50 -14.76
C ASN A 89 3.52 9.12 -15.90
N LYS A 90 3.88 8.84 -17.16
CA LYS A 90 3.11 9.27 -18.34
C LYS A 90 1.76 8.56 -18.46
N ARG A 91 1.70 7.27 -18.12
CA ARG A 91 0.49 6.43 -18.21
C ARG A 91 -0.42 6.57 -17.00
N ASN A 92 0.12 6.97 -15.86
CA ASN A 92 -0.70 7.26 -14.69
C ASN A 92 -1.69 8.34 -15.12
N ASP A 93 -2.98 8.06 -15.02
CA ASP A 93 -4.04 8.98 -15.41
C ASP A 93 -4.94 9.30 -14.22
N SER A 94 -4.63 8.80 -13.02
CA SER A 94 -5.44 8.98 -11.82
C SER A 94 -4.69 9.74 -10.73
N GLY A 95 -5.42 10.41 -9.85
CA GLY A 95 -4.84 11.03 -8.66
C GLY A 95 -5.84 11.13 -7.52
N THR A 96 -5.33 11.50 -6.35
CA THR A 96 -6.09 11.56 -5.11
C THR A 96 -5.76 12.85 -4.36
N ILE A 97 -6.78 13.61 -3.96
CA ILE A 97 -6.61 14.60 -2.88
C ILE A 97 -7.15 13.96 -1.60
N MET A 98 -6.29 13.87 -0.59
CA MET A 98 -6.64 13.46 0.75
C MET A 98 -6.91 14.71 1.59
N PHE A 99 -8.12 14.87 2.09
CA PHE A 99 -8.48 15.97 2.95
C PHE A 99 -8.33 15.54 4.41
N LEU A 100 -7.33 16.07 5.09
CA LEU A 100 -7.20 16.01 6.55
C LEU A 100 -8.08 17.14 7.10
N LEU A 101 -9.33 16.84 7.45
CA LEU A 101 -10.34 17.87 7.77
C LEU A 101 -10.09 18.56 9.10
N SER A 102 -9.57 17.82 10.07
CA SER A 102 -9.20 18.27 11.40
C SER A 102 -8.17 17.30 11.98
N TYR A 103 -7.32 17.77 12.89
CA TYR A 103 -6.49 16.86 13.70
C TYR A 103 -7.28 16.22 14.84
N ASP A 104 -8.46 16.76 15.18
CA ASP A 104 -9.35 16.24 16.22
C ASP A 104 -9.86 14.84 15.91
N CYS A 105 -10.01 14.03 16.97
CA CYS A 105 -10.58 12.69 16.94
C CYS A 105 -11.30 12.43 18.25
N ASN A 106 -12.37 11.64 18.22
CA ASN A 106 -13.12 11.23 19.40
C ASN A 106 -12.55 9.98 20.11
N LEU A 107 -11.50 9.37 19.56
CA LEU A 107 -10.71 8.32 20.19
C LEU A 107 -9.35 8.86 20.62
N ASN A 108 -8.61 8.13 21.44
CA ASN A 108 -7.25 8.38 21.92
C ASN A 108 -6.43 7.08 21.85
N CYS A 109 -6.37 6.48 20.66
CA CYS A 109 -5.76 5.16 20.47
C CYS A 109 -4.30 5.15 20.96
N ALA A 110 -3.90 4.06 21.63
CA ALA A 110 -2.60 3.95 22.29
C ALA A 110 -1.41 4.12 21.32
N TYR A 111 -1.59 3.73 20.06
CA TYR A 111 -0.56 3.74 19.03
C TYR A 111 -0.71 4.88 18.00
N CYS A 112 -1.58 5.87 18.25
CA CYS A 112 -1.87 6.89 17.25
C CYS A 112 -0.72 7.89 17.13
N TYR A 113 -0.04 7.88 15.98
CA TYR A 113 1.04 8.82 15.68
C TYR A 113 0.54 10.28 15.58
N GLN A 114 -0.75 10.53 15.31
CA GLN A 114 -1.33 11.88 15.30
C GLN A 114 -1.68 12.42 16.69
N LYS A 115 -1.39 11.68 17.77
CA LYS A 115 -1.78 12.07 19.13
C LYS A 115 -1.18 13.41 19.55
N GLU A 116 0.08 13.69 19.18
CA GLU A 116 0.73 14.96 19.52
C GLU A 116 0.08 16.16 18.82
N HIS A 117 -0.41 15.98 17.59
CA HIS A 117 -1.06 17.06 16.83
C HIS A 117 -2.41 17.47 17.42
N ARG A 118 -3.12 16.57 18.12
CA ARG A 118 -4.42 16.90 18.74
C ARG A 118 -4.31 17.95 19.82
N HIS A 119 -3.21 17.93 20.58
CA HIS A 119 -2.99 18.91 21.63
C HIS A 119 -2.68 20.30 21.04
N ASN A 120 -1.92 20.34 19.95
CA ASN A 120 -1.44 21.59 19.35
C ASN A 120 -2.42 22.22 18.33
N HIS A 121 -3.36 21.44 17.79
CA HIS A 121 -4.24 21.85 16.69
C HIS A 121 -5.74 21.63 16.99
N LYS A 122 -6.12 21.72 18.27
CA LYS A 122 -7.48 21.42 18.75
C LYS A 122 -8.53 22.40 18.20
N ASN A 123 -9.72 21.89 17.88
CA ASN A 123 -10.88 22.64 17.40
C ASN A 123 -10.67 23.38 16.08
N ILE A 124 -9.69 22.94 15.27
CA ILE A 124 -9.40 23.53 13.97
C ILE A 124 -9.92 22.60 12.89
N VAL A 125 -10.85 23.13 12.10
CA VAL A 125 -11.51 22.44 10.98
C VAL A 125 -11.19 23.19 9.70
N MET A 126 -10.98 22.44 8.62
CA MET A 126 -10.79 22.99 7.30
C MET A 126 -11.96 23.90 6.89
N GLY A 127 -11.65 25.16 6.57
CA GLY A 127 -12.65 26.15 6.17
C GLY A 127 -13.19 25.92 4.76
N GLU A 128 -14.47 26.28 4.56
CA GLU A 128 -15.14 26.17 3.25
C GLU A 128 -14.46 27.01 2.16
N ASP A 129 -13.91 28.17 2.50
CA ASP A 129 -13.18 29.03 1.56
C ASP A 129 -11.91 28.36 1.04
N LEU A 130 -11.21 27.61 1.88
CA LEU A 130 -10.02 26.86 1.46
C LEU A 130 -10.41 25.74 0.48
N ILE A 131 -11.47 24.99 0.81
CA ILE A 131 -12.04 23.94 -0.06
C ILE A 131 -12.45 24.55 -1.41
N GLU A 132 -13.10 25.71 -1.39
CA GLU A 132 -13.53 26.41 -2.59
C GLU A 132 -12.34 26.83 -3.47
N ARG A 133 -11.30 27.43 -2.89
CA ARG A 133 -10.07 27.76 -3.63
C ARG A 133 -9.39 26.52 -4.22
N ILE A 134 -9.28 25.44 -3.44
CA ILE A 134 -8.70 24.16 -3.91
C ILE A 134 -9.38 23.70 -5.19
N PHE A 135 -10.71 23.66 -5.23
CA PHE A 135 -11.42 23.15 -6.39
C PHE A 135 -11.55 24.16 -7.52
N LYS A 136 -11.77 25.46 -7.23
CA LYS A 136 -12.04 26.46 -8.27
C LYS A 136 -10.77 27.04 -8.90
N SER A 137 -9.76 27.41 -8.12
CA SER A 137 -8.61 28.19 -8.61
C SER A 137 -7.26 27.48 -8.49
N LEU A 138 -7.12 26.52 -7.58
CA LEU A 138 -5.82 25.90 -7.27
C LEU A 138 -5.65 24.46 -7.76
N TYR A 139 -6.71 23.82 -8.25
CA TYR A 139 -6.70 22.41 -8.63
C TYR A 139 -5.53 22.07 -9.58
N ASP A 140 -5.38 22.82 -10.67
CA ASP A 140 -4.32 22.58 -11.66
C ASP A 140 -2.91 22.93 -11.15
N LYS A 141 -2.80 23.72 -10.07
CA LYS A 141 -1.53 23.99 -9.40
C LYS A 141 -1.16 22.87 -8.44
N ILE A 142 -2.14 22.34 -7.71
CA ILE A 142 -1.97 21.27 -6.74
C ILE A 142 -1.67 19.95 -7.46
N ILE A 143 -2.48 19.59 -8.47
CA ILE A 143 -2.30 18.37 -9.26
C ILE A 143 -2.20 18.70 -10.76
N PRO A 144 -1.03 19.16 -11.24
CA PRO A 144 -0.87 19.59 -12.62
C PRO A 144 -1.08 18.45 -13.62
N GLY A 145 -1.85 18.74 -14.68
CA GLY A 145 -2.07 17.84 -15.81
C GLY A 145 -3.04 16.68 -15.55
N LEU A 146 -3.62 16.57 -14.35
CA LEU A 146 -4.63 15.55 -14.06
C LEU A 146 -6.02 16.06 -14.45
N LYS A 147 -6.69 15.37 -15.38
CA LYS A 147 -8.08 15.67 -15.70
C LYS A 147 -8.98 15.44 -14.47
N ARG A 148 -9.92 16.36 -14.25
CA ARG A 148 -10.80 16.37 -13.07
C ARG A 148 -11.54 15.05 -12.90
N GLU A 149 -12.12 14.50 -13.96
CA GLU A 149 -12.87 13.24 -13.92
C GLU A 149 -12.04 12.02 -13.47
N LYS A 150 -10.71 12.16 -13.42
CA LYS A 150 -9.79 11.13 -12.93
C LYS A 150 -9.33 11.33 -11.49
N LEU A 151 -9.79 12.39 -10.85
CA LEU A 151 -9.54 12.68 -9.45
C LEU A 151 -10.41 11.79 -8.56
N ARG A 152 -9.79 11.29 -7.50
CA ARG A 152 -10.46 10.72 -6.33
C ARG A 152 -10.28 11.64 -5.14
N ILE A 153 -11.26 11.63 -4.26
CA ILE A 153 -11.21 12.32 -2.98
C ILE A 153 -11.15 11.25 -1.89
N MET A 154 -10.33 11.50 -0.88
CA MET A 154 -10.26 10.68 0.30
C MET A 154 -10.34 11.54 1.56
N PHE A 155 -11.30 11.26 2.43
CA PHE A 155 -11.39 11.88 3.75
C PHE A 155 -10.43 11.18 4.72
N TYR A 156 -9.66 11.98 5.44
CA TYR A 156 -8.66 11.55 6.41
C TYR A 156 -8.60 12.53 7.59
N GLY A 157 -7.68 12.27 8.52
CA GLY A 157 -7.33 13.14 9.64
C GLY A 157 -8.12 12.82 10.88
N GLY A 158 -7.43 12.82 12.04
CA GLY A 158 -8.01 12.53 13.34
C GLY A 158 -9.14 11.50 13.25
N GLU A 159 -10.39 11.95 13.38
CA GLU A 159 -11.54 11.28 12.77
C GLU A 159 -12.22 12.21 11.74
N PRO A 160 -12.35 11.84 10.45
CA PRO A 160 -12.96 12.73 9.46
C PRO A 160 -14.45 12.96 9.73
N PHE A 161 -15.19 11.96 10.23
CA PHE A 161 -16.65 12.01 10.37
C PHE A 161 -17.13 12.51 11.74
N LEU A 162 -16.46 13.55 12.27
CA LEU A 162 -16.91 14.31 13.42
C LEU A 162 -17.95 15.36 13.03
N ASN A 163 -18.89 15.67 13.92
CA ASN A 163 -19.93 16.68 13.68
C ASN A 163 -19.38 18.06 13.30
N SER A 164 -18.24 18.44 13.88
CA SER A 164 -17.53 19.67 13.55
C SER A 164 -17.10 19.76 12.08
N ASN A 165 -16.88 18.61 11.43
CA ASN A 165 -16.40 18.53 10.05
C ASN A 165 -17.54 18.51 9.02
N ARG A 166 -18.80 18.47 9.45
CA ARG A 166 -19.96 18.27 8.57
C ARG A 166 -20.01 19.25 7.40
N LYS A 167 -19.85 20.55 7.67
CA LYS A 167 -19.87 21.59 6.61
C LYS A 167 -18.76 21.40 5.58
N ALA A 168 -17.56 21.07 6.03
CA ALA A 168 -16.42 20.79 5.16
C ALA A 168 -16.68 19.55 4.28
N ILE A 169 -17.24 18.48 4.87
CA ILE A 169 -17.64 17.26 4.14
C ILE A 169 -18.67 17.61 3.07
N ASP A 170 -19.75 18.31 3.43
CA ASP A 170 -20.81 18.68 2.49
C ASP A 170 -20.26 19.49 1.31
N LYS A 171 -19.38 20.46 1.58
CA LYS A 171 -18.73 21.28 0.53
C LYS A 171 -17.84 20.43 -0.38
N ILE A 172 -17.06 19.50 0.17
CA ILE A 172 -16.20 18.61 -0.61
C ILE A 172 -17.04 17.64 -1.47
N LEU A 173 -18.10 17.07 -0.89
CA LEU A 173 -19.02 16.17 -1.60
C LEU A 173 -19.83 16.90 -2.68
N TYR A 174 -20.18 18.17 -2.47
CA TYR A 174 -20.75 19.03 -3.51
C TYR A 174 -19.84 19.11 -4.74
N TYR A 175 -18.54 19.36 -4.54
CA TYR A 175 -17.58 19.37 -5.65
C TYR A 175 -17.34 17.97 -6.23
N ALA A 176 -17.34 16.93 -5.38
CA ALA A 176 -17.28 15.54 -5.84
C ALA A 176 -18.44 15.20 -6.78
N LYS A 177 -19.65 15.60 -6.44
CA LYS A 177 -20.83 15.43 -7.29
C LYS A 177 -20.72 16.27 -8.56
N THR A 178 -20.33 17.54 -8.44
CA THR A 178 -20.22 18.50 -9.55
C THR A 178 -19.24 18.03 -10.63
N TYR A 179 -18.11 17.47 -10.23
CA TYR A 179 -17.04 17.07 -11.14
C TYR A 179 -16.95 15.55 -11.36
N GLY A 180 -17.87 14.77 -10.78
CA GLY A 180 -17.92 13.32 -10.92
C GLY A 180 -16.79 12.56 -10.20
N PHE A 181 -16.23 13.12 -9.13
CA PHE A 181 -15.19 12.45 -8.34
C PHE A 181 -15.77 11.29 -7.53
N ARG A 182 -14.95 10.24 -7.35
CA ARG A 182 -15.24 9.20 -6.36
C ARG A 182 -14.72 9.64 -4.99
N ALA A 183 -15.54 9.51 -3.95
CA ALA A 183 -15.15 9.81 -2.58
C ALA A 183 -14.97 8.54 -1.75
N SER A 184 -13.93 8.55 -0.93
CA SER A 184 -13.51 7.46 -0.06
C SER A 184 -13.11 8.00 1.30
N ALA A 185 -12.95 7.14 2.31
CA ALA A 185 -12.48 7.58 3.62
C ALA A 185 -11.66 6.54 4.36
N ILE A 186 -10.80 7.00 5.26
CA ILE A 186 -10.25 6.18 6.35
C ILE A 186 -10.86 6.72 7.64
N THR A 187 -11.64 5.90 8.33
CA THR A 187 -12.44 6.31 9.51
C THR A 187 -12.35 5.26 10.61
N ASN A 188 -12.53 5.69 11.85
CA ASN A 188 -12.75 4.79 12.97
C ASN A 188 -14.18 4.25 13.03
N ALA A 189 -15.09 4.71 12.14
CA ALA A 189 -16.50 4.31 12.05
C ALA A 189 -17.33 4.55 13.32
N THR A 190 -16.99 5.54 14.13
CA THR A 190 -17.76 5.92 15.32
C THR A 190 -18.68 7.13 15.10
N PHE A 191 -18.99 7.43 13.83
CA PHE A 191 -19.86 8.54 13.43
C PHE A 191 -21.25 8.47 14.06
N GLU A 192 -21.90 9.63 14.17
CA GLU A 192 -23.26 9.78 14.67
C GLU A 192 -24.30 9.76 13.54
N SER A 193 -25.58 9.73 13.89
CA SER A 193 -26.70 9.57 12.93
C SER A 193 -26.75 10.64 11.83
N ASN A 194 -26.32 11.86 12.15
CA ASN A 194 -26.20 12.97 11.21
C ASN A 194 -25.04 12.83 10.20
N MET A 195 -24.32 11.71 10.16
CA MET A 195 -23.35 11.45 9.10
C MET A 195 -23.82 10.36 8.14
N ILE A 196 -24.95 9.71 8.41
CA ILE A 196 -25.41 8.55 7.62
C ILE A 196 -25.72 8.92 6.17
N ASP A 197 -26.15 10.14 5.91
CA ASP A 197 -26.57 10.64 4.58
C ASP A 197 -25.40 10.92 3.63
N ILE A 198 -24.15 10.93 4.11
CA ILE A 198 -22.97 11.11 3.25
C ILE A 198 -22.54 9.82 2.54
N PHE A 199 -23.06 8.68 2.99
CA PHE A 199 -22.72 7.34 2.52
C PHE A 199 -23.69 6.83 1.46
N GLY A 200 -23.16 6.27 0.38
CA GLY A 200 -23.97 5.67 -0.67
C GLY A 200 -23.17 5.30 -1.92
N GLU A 201 -23.78 4.56 -2.83
CA GLU A 201 -23.14 4.14 -4.09
C GLU A 201 -23.08 5.25 -5.16
N ALA A 202 -23.91 6.29 -5.01
CA ALA A 202 -24.02 7.35 -6.00
C ALA A 202 -22.75 8.21 -6.10
N ASN A 203 -22.52 8.80 -7.27
CA ASN A 203 -21.42 9.75 -7.47
C ASN A 203 -21.57 10.95 -6.53
N GLY A 204 -20.44 11.40 -5.97
CA GLY A 204 -20.44 12.45 -4.96
C GLY A 204 -20.87 12.00 -3.56
N MET A 205 -20.94 10.69 -3.31
CA MET A 205 -21.09 10.11 -1.97
C MET A 205 -19.83 9.31 -1.60
N VAL A 206 -19.64 9.07 -0.31
CA VAL A 206 -18.59 8.17 0.18
C VAL A 206 -19.03 6.73 -0.08
N ASN A 207 -18.35 6.06 -1.01
CA ASN A 207 -18.71 4.70 -1.45
C ASN A 207 -17.67 3.62 -1.09
N TRP A 208 -16.53 4.02 -0.53
CA TRP A 208 -15.55 3.11 0.05
C TRP A 208 -14.95 3.66 1.34
N CYS A 209 -14.83 2.80 2.36
CA CYS A 209 -14.22 3.14 3.64
C CYS A 209 -13.19 2.08 4.06
N GLN A 210 -12.04 2.52 4.57
CA GLN A 210 -11.18 1.68 5.38
C GLN A 210 -11.50 1.88 6.87
N VAL A 211 -11.78 0.80 7.59
CA VAL A 211 -12.09 0.83 9.03
C VAL A 211 -11.08 -0.02 9.78
N SER A 212 -10.49 0.52 10.84
CA SER A 212 -9.48 -0.19 11.63
C SER A 212 -10.11 -1.00 12.76
N ILE A 213 -9.73 -2.28 12.88
CA ILE A 213 -10.12 -3.18 13.97
C ILE A 213 -8.86 -3.85 14.57
N ASP A 214 -8.64 -3.75 15.87
CA ASP A 214 -7.37 -4.18 16.49
C ASP A 214 -7.46 -5.52 17.23
N GLY A 215 -7.92 -6.57 16.54
CA GLY A 215 -8.17 -7.89 17.15
C GLY A 215 -9.54 -7.99 17.80
N ALA A 216 -9.75 -9.02 18.64
CA ALA A 216 -11.03 -9.27 19.29
C ALA A 216 -11.46 -8.11 20.20
N LYS A 217 -12.76 -7.96 20.44
CA LYS A 217 -13.40 -6.87 21.19
C LYS A 217 -12.61 -6.44 22.43
N ARG A 218 -12.25 -7.40 23.29
CA ARG A 218 -11.52 -7.16 24.54
C ARG A 218 -10.15 -6.49 24.35
N LEU A 219 -9.45 -6.77 23.25
CA LEU A 219 -8.15 -6.15 22.93
C LEU A 219 -8.32 -4.87 22.10
N HIS A 220 -9.34 -4.85 21.23
CA HIS A 220 -9.72 -3.68 20.45
C HIS A 220 -10.03 -2.49 21.37
N ASP A 221 -10.91 -2.67 22.35
CA ASP A 221 -11.35 -1.59 23.26
C ASP A 221 -10.21 -1.08 24.16
N LYS A 222 -9.18 -1.89 24.42
CA LYS A 222 -7.96 -1.46 25.14
C LYS A 222 -7.02 -0.64 24.26
N SER A 223 -7.05 -0.86 22.95
CA SER A 223 -6.15 -0.21 22.00
C SER A 223 -6.75 1.07 21.43
N ARG A 224 -8.07 1.06 21.19
CA ARG A 224 -8.86 2.16 20.63
C ARG A 224 -9.70 2.82 21.70
N ILE A 225 -8.99 3.52 22.59
CA ILE A 225 -9.54 4.11 23.80
C ILE A 225 -10.42 5.31 23.41
N PRO A 226 -11.72 5.33 23.75
CA PRO A 226 -12.59 6.48 23.53
C PRO A 226 -12.23 7.66 24.46
N ILE A 227 -12.52 8.91 24.07
CA ILE A 227 -12.40 10.06 24.98
C ILE A 227 -13.48 10.04 26.07
N ASP A 228 -14.67 9.50 25.77
CA ASP A 228 -15.82 9.45 26.70
C ASP A 228 -15.83 8.20 27.62
N GLY A 229 -14.82 7.32 27.49
CA GLY A 229 -14.69 6.10 28.29
C GLY A 229 -15.55 4.90 27.83
N ARG A 230 -16.41 5.03 26.81
CA ARG A 230 -17.31 3.95 26.37
C ARG A 230 -16.68 3.00 25.32
N PRO A 231 -16.72 1.67 25.52
CA PRO A 231 -16.21 0.69 24.54
C PRO A 231 -16.65 0.97 23.11
N THR A 232 -15.75 0.76 22.14
CA THR A 232 -15.93 1.24 20.76
C THR A 232 -16.32 0.13 19.78
N PHE A 233 -15.94 -1.12 20.06
CA PHE A 233 -16.14 -2.24 19.14
C PHE A 233 -17.60 -2.41 18.68
N ASP A 234 -18.56 -2.38 19.62
CA ASP A 234 -19.98 -2.57 19.31
C ASP A 234 -20.54 -1.42 18.47
N LYS A 235 -20.13 -0.18 18.76
CA LYS A 235 -20.53 1.00 17.97
C LYS A 235 -19.98 0.91 16.55
N ILE A 236 -18.71 0.55 16.42
CA ILE A 236 -18.01 0.41 15.14
C ILE A 236 -18.66 -0.67 14.28
N THR A 237 -18.90 -1.87 14.83
CA THR A 237 -19.54 -2.97 14.10
C THR A 237 -20.98 -2.63 13.69
N LYS A 238 -21.75 -1.94 14.55
CA LYS A 238 -23.07 -1.41 14.18
C LYS A 238 -22.99 -0.42 13.03
N ASN A 239 -22.07 0.53 13.07
CA ASN A 239 -21.92 1.54 12.02
C ASN A 239 -21.38 0.96 10.71
N ILE A 240 -20.55 -0.10 10.77
CA ILE A 240 -20.16 -0.88 9.58
C ILE A 240 -21.40 -1.46 8.89
N LYS A 241 -22.37 -2.01 9.63
CA LYS A 241 -23.64 -2.48 9.04
C LYS A 241 -24.37 -1.37 8.30
N VAL A 242 -24.51 -0.21 8.92
CA VAL A 242 -25.17 0.94 8.30
C VAL A 242 -24.46 1.33 6.99
N MET A 243 -23.12 1.33 6.97
CA MET A 243 -22.35 1.60 5.75
C MET A 243 -22.63 0.57 4.65
N ILE A 244 -22.56 -0.74 4.96
CA ILE A 244 -22.77 -1.78 3.94
C ILE A 244 -24.22 -1.84 3.44
N GLU A 245 -25.21 -1.53 4.28
CA GLU A 245 -26.63 -1.41 3.91
C GLU A 245 -26.87 -0.22 2.96
N LYS A 246 -26.03 0.82 3.04
CA LYS A 246 -25.99 1.94 2.08
C LYS A 246 -25.20 1.61 0.80
N GLY A 247 -24.67 0.39 0.68
CA GLY A 247 -23.88 -0.05 -0.47
C GLY A 247 -22.40 0.37 -0.42
N VAL A 248 -21.92 0.92 0.70
CA VAL A 248 -20.51 1.27 0.86
C VAL A 248 -19.66 0.01 0.95
N LYS A 249 -18.58 -0.04 0.17
CA LYS A 249 -17.55 -1.07 0.31
C LYS A 249 -16.67 -0.75 1.51
N VAL A 250 -16.52 -1.68 2.44
CA VAL A 250 -15.71 -1.50 3.65
C VAL A 250 -14.56 -2.48 3.67
N SER A 251 -13.34 -1.95 3.76
CA SER A 251 -12.13 -2.73 3.98
C SER A 251 -11.73 -2.65 5.44
N LEU A 252 -11.89 -3.75 6.17
CA LEU A 252 -11.47 -3.88 7.55
C LEU A 252 -9.96 -4.13 7.59
N ARG A 253 -9.22 -3.14 8.10
CA ARG A 253 -7.78 -3.24 8.33
C ARG A 253 -7.55 -3.74 9.74
N LEU A 254 -6.97 -4.93 9.87
CA LEU A 254 -6.55 -5.45 11.17
C LEU A 254 -5.15 -4.93 11.50
N ASN A 255 -5.04 -4.01 12.48
CA ASN A 255 -3.73 -3.54 12.94
C ASN A 255 -3.22 -4.47 14.05
N LEU A 256 -2.31 -5.38 13.70
CA LEU A 256 -1.92 -6.48 14.57
C LEU A 256 -0.50 -6.31 15.10
N ASP A 257 -0.36 -6.42 16.42
CA ASP A 257 0.88 -6.78 17.12
C ASP A 257 0.87 -8.28 17.45
N ARG A 258 1.91 -8.78 18.12
CA ARG A 258 2.01 -10.23 18.44
C ARG A 258 0.82 -10.70 19.26
N LYS A 259 0.42 -9.91 20.26
CA LYS A 259 -0.69 -10.23 21.17
C LYS A 259 -2.06 -10.21 20.48
N LYS A 260 -2.32 -9.22 19.63
CA LYS A 260 -3.60 -9.10 18.92
C LYS A 260 -3.78 -10.20 17.89
N LEU A 261 -2.68 -10.66 17.28
CA LEU A 261 -2.71 -11.78 16.33
C LEU A 261 -3.32 -13.04 16.94
N GLU A 262 -3.01 -13.35 18.19
CA GLU A 262 -3.56 -14.52 18.91
C GLU A 262 -5.10 -14.46 19.05
N SER A 263 -5.68 -13.25 19.00
CA SER A 263 -7.13 -13.04 19.13
C SER A 263 -7.89 -13.03 17.80
N VAL A 264 -7.22 -13.20 16.66
CA VAL A 264 -7.87 -13.04 15.34
C VAL A 264 -8.98 -14.07 15.11
N GLN A 265 -8.82 -15.32 15.58
CA GLN A 265 -9.88 -16.32 15.48
C GLN A 265 -11.14 -15.93 16.28
N GLU A 266 -10.95 -15.32 17.44
CA GLU A 266 -12.04 -14.78 18.26
C GLU A 266 -12.73 -13.62 17.53
N LEU A 267 -11.94 -12.69 16.97
CA LEU A 267 -12.46 -11.61 16.14
C LEU A 267 -13.30 -12.11 14.97
N MET A 268 -12.86 -13.15 14.25
CA MET A 268 -13.64 -13.70 13.13
C MET A 268 -15.00 -14.21 13.59
N ARG A 269 -15.10 -14.84 14.77
CA ARG A 269 -16.38 -15.26 15.36
C ARG A 269 -17.26 -14.06 15.72
N GLU A 270 -16.68 -13.02 16.31
CA GLU A 270 -17.38 -11.78 16.65
C GLU A 270 -17.94 -11.07 15.39
N LEU A 271 -17.13 -10.96 14.33
CA LEU A 271 -17.55 -10.38 13.05
C LEU A 271 -18.62 -11.24 12.35
N LYS A 272 -18.55 -12.56 12.47
CA LYS A 272 -19.59 -13.48 11.96
C LYS A 272 -20.90 -13.32 12.72
N PHE A 273 -20.86 -13.28 14.06
CA PHE A 273 -22.04 -13.04 14.88
C PHE A 273 -22.65 -11.66 14.60
N ALA A 274 -21.80 -10.67 14.37
CA ALA A 274 -22.23 -9.36 13.90
C ALA A 274 -22.70 -9.36 12.44
N GLY A 275 -22.73 -10.46 11.69
CA GLY A 275 -23.21 -10.46 10.29
C GLY A 275 -22.37 -9.61 9.33
N ILE A 276 -21.10 -9.36 9.68
CA ILE A 276 -20.15 -8.58 8.87
C ILE A 276 -19.29 -9.53 8.03
N LEU A 277 -18.80 -10.62 8.62
CA LEU A 277 -17.95 -11.57 7.94
C LEU A 277 -18.71 -12.26 6.79
N GLY A 278 -18.13 -12.24 5.59
CA GLY A 278 -18.71 -12.87 4.39
C GLY A 278 -19.69 -11.99 3.60
N HIS A 279 -19.99 -10.78 4.06
CA HIS A 279 -20.83 -9.85 3.30
C HIS A 279 -20.09 -9.35 2.03
N LYS A 280 -20.77 -9.28 0.88
CA LYS A 280 -20.17 -8.93 -0.43
C LYS A 280 -19.43 -7.59 -0.48
N ASN A 281 -19.81 -6.65 0.39
CA ASN A 281 -19.19 -5.32 0.50
C ASN A 281 -18.10 -5.25 1.57
N ILE A 282 -17.71 -6.38 2.19
CA ILE A 282 -16.65 -6.44 3.20
C ILE A 282 -15.41 -7.13 2.63
N SER A 283 -14.25 -6.51 2.80
CA SER A 283 -12.95 -7.18 2.71
C SER A 283 -12.20 -7.06 4.03
N ILE A 284 -11.38 -8.05 4.38
CA ILE A 284 -10.62 -8.05 5.63
C ILE A 284 -9.18 -8.41 5.32
N TYR A 285 -8.25 -7.54 5.69
CA TYR A 285 -6.83 -7.76 5.50
C TYR A 285 -6.06 -7.34 6.75
N ALA A 286 -4.94 -8.01 6.98
CA ALA A 286 -4.07 -7.74 8.11
C ALA A 286 -2.89 -6.85 7.72
N SER A 287 -2.54 -5.92 8.61
CA SER A 287 -1.35 -5.11 8.54
C SER A 287 -0.62 -5.17 9.88
N PRO A 288 0.72 -5.22 9.89
CA PRO A 288 1.45 -5.05 11.12
C PRO A 288 1.13 -3.67 11.69
N LEU A 289 0.95 -3.61 13.00
CA LEU A 289 1.01 -2.34 13.71
C LEU A 289 2.44 -1.81 13.58
N HIS A 290 2.58 -0.56 13.16
CA HIS A 290 3.88 0.04 12.89
C HIS A 290 3.92 1.48 13.39
N ASP A 291 5.13 1.95 13.67
CA ASP A 291 5.43 3.35 13.87
C ASP A 291 6.54 3.77 12.89
N ASN A 292 6.11 4.32 11.75
CA ASN A 292 7.05 4.68 10.69
C ASN A 292 7.82 5.96 10.99
N ILE A 293 7.26 6.83 11.85
CA ILE A 293 7.81 8.15 12.17
C ILE A 293 8.55 8.18 13.52
N ALA A 294 8.57 7.06 14.26
CA ALA A 294 9.23 6.91 15.56
C ALA A 294 8.70 7.90 16.61
N LYS A 295 7.36 7.98 16.75
CA LYS A 295 6.64 8.87 17.66
C LYS A 295 5.72 8.15 18.65
N VAL A 296 5.77 6.82 18.70
CA VAL A 296 4.88 5.97 19.50
C VAL A 296 5.71 5.02 20.38
N ASP A 297 5.42 5.00 21.68
CA ASP A 297 6.13 4.18 22.68
C ASP A 297 5.73 2.68 22.70
N ALA A 298 5.13 2.17 21.62
CA ALA A 298 4.74 0.76 21.56
C ALA A 298 5.93 -0.12 21.14
N THR A 299 6.15 -1.22 21.86
CA THR A 299 7.38 -2.03 21.74
C THR A 299 7.19 -3.41 21.12
N ASP A 300 5.95 -3.90 21.01
CA ASP A 300 5.67 -5.27 20.55
C ASP A 300 5.25 -5.34 19.07
N PHE A 301 5.89 -4.53 18.22
CA PHE A 301 5.63 -4.55 16.78
C PHE A 301 6.20 -5.82 16.13
N MET A 302 5.54 -6.23 15.05
CA MET A 302 5.99 -7.28 14.13
C MET A 302 6.32 -6.66 12.78
N ASP A 303 7.26 -7.27 12.03
CA ASP A 303 7.41 -6.92 10.62
C ASP A 303 6.37 -7.68 9.74
N LEU A 304 6.30 -7.31 8.46
CA LEU A 304 5.36 -7.92 7.51
C LEU A 304 5.64 -9.42 7.30
N SER A 305 6.90 -9.83 7.38
CA SER A 305 7.34 -11.21 7.20
C SER A 305 6.89 -12.09 8.38
N GLU A 306 7.11 -11.63 9.61
CA GLU A 306 6.66 -12.30 10.82
C GLU A 306 5.14 -12.43 10.83
N LEU A 307 4.41 -11.35 10.54
CA LEU A 307 2.94 -11.38 10.46
C LEU A 307 2.46 -12.40 9.42
N SER A 308 3.07 -12.35 8.23
CA SER A 308 2.82 -13.26 7.12
C SER A 308 2.99 -14.72 7.55
N GLN A 309 4.15 -15.09 8.10
CA GLN A 309 4.43 -16.46 8.51
C GLN A 309 3.47 -16.95 9.61
N LYS A 310 3.15 -16.09 10.58
CA LYS A 310 2.25 -16.48 11.68
C LYS A 310 0.81 -16.62 11.21
N LEU A 311 0.32 -15.75 10.32
CA LEU A 311 -1.02 -15.90 9.73
C LEU A 311 -1.12 -17.17 8.89
N PHE A 312 -0.13 -17.46 8.06
CA PHE A 312 -0.08 -18.71 7.29
C PHE A 312 -0.18 -19.94 8.20
N LYS A 313 0.62 -19.99 9.27
CA LYS A 313 0.58 -21.11 10.25
C LYS A 313 -0.73 -21.21 11.02
N SER A 314 -1.45 -20.10 11.20
CA SER A 314 -2.71 -20.08 11.95
C SER A 314 -3.89 -20.71 11.19
N GLY A 315 -3.77 -20.88 9.87
CA GLY A 315 -4.85 -21.40 9.01
C GLY A 315 -6.08 -20.50 8.92
N ILE A 316 -5.98 -19.24 9.35
CA ILE A 316 -7.09 -18.28 9.32
C ILE A 316 -7.25 -17.79 7.88
N ASP A 317 -8.47 -17.95 7.35
CA ASP A 317 -8.86 -17.44 6.04
C ASP A 317 -9.03 -15.91 6.10
N LEU A 318 -7.92 -15.22 5.90
CA LEU A 318 -7.83 -13.77 5.78
C LEU A 318 -7.11 -13.42 4.48
N GLU A 319 -7.39 -12.23 3.96
CA GLU A 319 -6.52 -11.67 2.95
C GLU A 319 -5.12 -11.49 3.56
N HIS A 320 -4.21 -12.37 3.14
CA HIS A 320 -2.87 -12.48 3.70
C HIS A 320 -2.13 -11.14 3.54
N PRO A 321 -1.24 -10.72 4.44
CA PRO A 321 -0.43 -9.51 4.23
C PRO A 321 0.44 -9.59 2.96
N VAL A 322 0.69 -10.81 2.47
CA VAL A 322 1.36 -11.06 1.19
C VAL A 322 0.40 -11.20 0.03
N SER A 323 -0.93 -11.20 0.22
CA SER A 323 -1.93 -11.35 -0.84
C SER A 323 -1.72 -10.30 -1.93
N GLY A 324 -1.43 -9.05 -1.57
CA GLY A 324 -1.12 -8.00 -2.54
C GLY A 324 0.09 -8.37 -3.39
N ARG A 325 1.14 -8.93 -2.76
CA ARG A 325 2.33 -9.44 -3.46
C ARG A 325 2.04 -10.72 -4.24
N ALA A 326 1.22 -11.62 -3.70
CA ALA A 326 0.81 -12.86 -4.33
C ALA A 326 -0.07 -12.59 -5.55
N ASN A 327 -0.94 -11.59 -5.51
CA ASN A 327 -1.73 -11.11 -6.63
C ASN A 327 -0.82 -10.55 -7.73
N GLU A 328 0.23 -9.79 -7.38
CA GLU A 328 1.26 -9.39 -8.33
C GLU A 328 1.96 -10.61 -8.95
N MET A 329 2.36 -11.60 -8.15
CA MET A 329 3.02 -12.81 -8.66
C MET A 329 2.07 -13.65 -9.53
N ASN A 330 0.80 -13.79 -9.16
CA ASN A 330 -0.25 -14.45 -9.92
C ASN A 330 -0.47 -13.77 -11.27
N LEU A 331 -0.43 -12.44 -11.31
CA LEU A 331 -0.50 -11.69 -12.56
C LEU A 331 0.69 -12.03 -13.46
N LEU A 332 1.91 -12.11 -12.91
CA LEU A 332 3.11 -12.49 -13.66
C LEU A 332 3.03 -13.92 -14.19
N LEU A 333 2.55 -14.87 -13.38
CA LEU A 333 2.39 -16.27 -13.78
C LEU A 333 1.43 -16.44 -14.96
N ASN A 334 0.40 -15.59 -15.06
CA ASN A 334 -0.58 -15.61 -16.15
C ASN A 334 -0.20 -14.71 -17.34
N LEU A 335 0.88 -13.93 -17.23
CA LEU A 335 1.25 -12.93 -18.24
C LEU A 335 1.88 -13.60 -19.47
N LYS A 336 1.13 -13.70 -20.56
CA LYS A 336 1.64 -14.24 -21.84
C LYS A 336 2.45 -13.22 -22.65
N LYS A 337 2.08 -11.93 -22.58
CA LYS A 337 2.72 -10.79 -23.26
C LYS A 337 2.47 -9.52 -22.45
N GLY A 338 3.43 -8.59 -22.41
CA GLY A 338 3.26 -7.29 -21.77
C GLY A 338 4.46 -6.88 -20.90
N LEU A 339 4.31 -5.76 -20.19
CA LEU A 339 5.26 -5.37 -19.15
C LEU A 339 5.01 -6.22 -17.91
N GLY A 340 6.04 -6.93 -17.44
CA GLY A 340 6.01 -7.62 -16.15
C GLY A 340 6.17 -6.64 -14.99
N LEU A 341 7.25 -6.77 -14.22
CA LEU A 341 7.53 -5.92 -13.05
C LEU A 341 7.63 -4.44 -13.44
N ASN A 342 6.87 -3.58 -12.75
CA ASN A 342 6.78 -2.15 -13.05
C ASN A 342 6.84 -1.25 -11.80
N ARG A 343 7.09 -1.80 -10.61
CA ARG A 343 7.07 -1.03 -9.36
C ARG A 343 8.38 -0.28 -9.16
N THR A 344 8.47 0.91 -9.75
CA THR A 344 9.67 1.77 -9.67
C THR A 344 9.74 2.62 -8.41
N ASP A 345 8.60 2.80 -7.74
CA ASP A 345 8.46 3.49 -6.46
C ASP A 345 7.53 2.70 -5.52
N PHE A 346 7.54 3.05 -4.24
CA PHE A 346 6.92 2.20 -3.22
C PHE A 346 5.44 2.52 -2.98
N CYS A 347 5.16 3.80 -2.71
CA CYS A 347 3.83 4.24 -2.28
C CYS A 347 3.52 5.66 -2.77
N MET A 348 2.35 6.15 -2.35
CA MET A 348 1.81 7.46 -2.69
C MET A 348 2.81 8.62 -2.55
N GLN A 349 3.74 8.53 -1.58
CA GLN A 349 4.71 9.58 -1.26
C GLN A 349 5.59 9.95 -2.47
N SER A 350 6.04 8.95 -3.23
CA SER A 350 6.90 9.14 -4.41
C SER A 350 6.12 9.29 -5.72
N SER A 351 4.86 8.85 -5.75
CA SER A 351 4.02 8.83 -6.96
C SER A 351 3.57 10.21 -7.47
N GLN A 352 3.72 11.27 -6.66
CA GLN A 352 3.30 12.66 -6.90
C GLN A 352 1.81 12.91 -7.24
N ARG A 353 0.98 11.87 -7.31
CA ARG A 353 -0.44 12.01 -7.67
C ARG A 353 -1.38 11.86 -6.49
N THR A 354 -0.83 11.76 -5.29
CA THR A 354 -1.57 11.83 -4.05
C THR A 354 -1.04 13.00 -3.26
N ILE A 355 -1.92 13.92 -2.88
CA ILE A 355 -1.59 15.06 -2.04
C ILE A 355 -2.53 15.07 -0.87
N VAL A 356 -1.97 15.23 0.32
CA VAL A 356 -2.71 15.48 1.54
C VAL A 356 -2.75 16.98 1.77
N VAL A 357 -3.95 17.50 2.03
CA VAL A 357 -4.18 18.90 2.40
C VAL A 357 -4.70 18.93 3.82
N ASP A 358 -4.05 19.71 4.67
CA ASP A 358 -4.45 19.91 6.06
C ASP A 358 -5.36 21.15 6.25
N PRO A 359 -5.92 21.36 7.45
CA PRO A 359 -6.82 22.48 7.72
C PRO A 359 -6.18 23.87 7.56
N TYR A 360 -4.85 23.95 7.57
CA TYR A 360 -4.08 25.18 7.42
C TYR A 360 -3.69 25.45 5.97
N GLY A 361 -3.99 24.53 5.05
CA GLY A 361 -3.56 24.58 3.66
C GLY A 361 -2.13 24.12 3.44
N ASP A 362 -1.48 23.49 4.42
CA ASP A 362 -0.20 22.83 4.22
C ASP A 362 -0.39 21.54 3.41
N LEU A 363 0.56 21.26 2.51
CA LEU A 363 0.52 20.15 1.58
C LEU A 363 1.56 19.08 1.95
N TYR A 364 1.17 17.81 1.90
CA TYR A 364 2.02 16.67 2.20
C TYR A 364 1.90 15.57 1.14
N SER A 365 2.95 14.79 0.93
CA SER A 365 2.90 13.59 0.07
C SER A 365 2.46 12.32 0.83
N CYS A 366 2.39 12.38 2.16
CA CYS A 366 1.96 11.25 3.00
C CYS A 366 1.12 11.72 4.19
N PHE A 367 0.05 10.99 4.50
CA PHE A 367 -0.85 11.29 5.61
C PHE A 367 -0.24 11.00 6.98
N GLU A 368 0.86 10.24 7.05
CA GLU A 368 1.63 10.02 8.28
C GLU A 368 2.57 11.19 8.61
N GLU A 369 2.93 12.00 7.62
CA GLU A 369 3.79 13.18 7.79
C GLU A 369 2.98 14.46 7.98
N ALA A 370 1.67 14.43 7.74
CA ALA A 370 0.81 15.59 7.84
C ALA A 370 0.71 16.08 9.29
N GLY A 371 1.03 17.36 9.51
CA GLY A 371 1.12 17.99 10.84
C GLY A 371 2.54 18.32 11.28
N TYR A 372 3.57 17.77 10.61
CA TYR A 372 4.97 18.10 10.88
C TYR A 372 5.47 19.18 9.90
N PRO A 373 5.82 20.39 10.36
CA PRO A 373 6.27 21.47 9.49
C PRO A 373 7.43 21.12 8.56
N GLU A 374 8.38 20.31 9.05
CA GLU A 374 9.59 19.90 8.34
C GLU A 374 9.33 18.94 7.16
N TYR A 375 8.15 18.31 7.11
CA TYR A 375 7.78 17.35 6.05
C TYR A 375 6.78 17.92 5.04
N ARG A 376 6.46 19.21 5.12
CA ARG A 376 5.64 19.89 4.12
C ARG A 376 6.31 19.81 2.75
N ILE A 377 5.51 19.53 1.74
CA ILE A 377 5.91 19.64 0.33
C ILE A 377 5.45 20.96 -0.30
N GLY A 378 4.58 21.70 0.37
CA GLY A 378 4.14 23.01 -0.04
C GLY A 378 3.06 23.58 0.88
N ARG A 379 2.53 24.74 0.50
CA ARG A 379 1.47 25.44 1.23
C ARG A 379 0.60 26.26 0.28
N ILE A 380 -0.70 26.31 0.56
CA ILE A 380 -1.65 27.19 -0.10
C ILE A 380 -1.57 28.57 0.56
N ASN A 381 -1.31 29.60 -0.25
CA ASN A 381 -1.18 30.99 0.19
C ASN A 381 -2.08 31.89 -0.65
N GLY A 382 -3.29 32.16 -0.15
CA GLY A 382 -4.32 32.86 -0.93
C GLY A 382 -4.64 32.11 -2.23
N GLU A 383 -4.35 32.74 -3.37
CA GLU A 383 -4.57 32.20 -4.73
C GLU A 383 -3.31 31.56 -5.34
N SER A 384 -2.23 31.37 -4.58
CA SER A 384 -1.02 30.65 -5.01
C SER A 384 -0.78 29.37 -4.21
N VAL A 385 0.12 28.53 -4.74
CA VAL A 385 0.65 27.36 -4.07
C VAL A 385 2.16 27.46 -4.09
N ASP A 386 2.77 27.50 -2.91
CA ASP A 386 4.21 27.56 -2.73
C ASP A 386 4.73 26.14 -2.47
N PHE A 387 5.49 25.56 -3.40
CA PHE A 387 6.07 24.23 -3.23
C PHE A 387 7.48 24.30 -2.62
N PHE A 388 7.79 23.33 -1.76
CA PHE A 388 9.08 23.22 -1.07
C PHE A 388 9.96 22.14 -1.70
N PRO A 389 11.30 22.21 -1.52
CA PRO A 389 12.25 21.28 -2.15
C PRO A 389 11.97 19.79 -1.91
N LEU A 390 11.34 19.47 -0.77
CA LEU A 390 10.98 18.09 -0.42
C LEU A 390 10.02 17.46 -1.42
N LYS A 391 9.16 18.24 -2.09
CA LYS A 391 8.29 17.78 -3.17
C LYS A 391 9.09 17.08 -4.28
N ASP A 392 10.15 17.74 -4.73
CA ASP A 392 10.98 17.24 -5.83
C ASP A 392 11.91 16.11 -5.37
N ARG A 393 12.32 16.12 -4.10
CA ARG A 393 13.03 14.97 -3.52
C ARG A 393 12.17 13.71 -3.52
N TYR A 394 10.92 13.80 -3.09
CA TYR A 394 10.01 12.65 -3.13
C TYR A 394 9.67 12.23 -4.56
N ALA A 395 9.43 13.21 -5.43
CA ALA A 395 9.20 13.00 -6.85
C ALA A 395 10.24 12.09 -7.46
N ASN A 396 11.51 12.42 -7.21
CA ASN A 396 12.66 11.85 -7.89
C ASN A 396 13.19 10.58 -7.23
N ARG A 397 12.54 10.10 -6.16
CA ARG A 397 12.92 8.86 -5.50
C ARG A 397 12.37 7.65 -6.25
N TYR A 398 13.26 6.76 -6.70
CA TYR A 398 12.90 5.50 -7.35
C TYR A 398 14.01 4.45 -7.20
N VAL A 399 13.70 3.19 -7.48
CA VAL A 399 14.64 2.06 -7.24
C VAL A 399 16.02 2.19 -7.90
N GLY A 400 16.14 2.99 -8.98
CA GLY A 400 17.40 3.20 -9.69
C GLY A 400 18.34 4.21 -9.03
N ASN A 401 17.87 5.03 -8.07
CA ASN A 401 18.71 6.01 -7.36
C ASN A 401 18.70 5.88 -5.83
N ILE A 402 18.07 4.82 -5.31
CA ILE A 402 18.16 4.46 -3.90
C ILE A 402 19.38 3.54 -3.72
N GLU A 403 20.28 3.93 -2.83
CA GLU A 403 21.48 3.17 -2.47
C GLU A 403 21.09 1.75 -2.02
N GLY A 404 21.68 0.74 -2.66
CA GLY A 404 21.39 -0.67 -2.45
C GLY A 404 20.26 -1.23 -3.33
N CYS A 405 19.28 -0.42 -3.76
CA CYS A 405 18.18 -0.91 -4.59
C CYS A 405 18.62 -1.24 -6.03
N SER A 406 19.55 -0.48 -6.61
CA SER A 406 20.11 -0.78 -7.94
C SER A 406 20.75 -2.16 -8.02
N LYS A 407 21.21 -2.70 -6.89
CA LYS A 407 21.87 -4.01 -6.76
C LYS A 407 20.92 -5.12 -6.33
N CYS A 408 19.67 -4.79 -5.97
CA CYS A 408 18.74 -5.73 -5.38
C CYS A 408 17.98 -6.51 -6.46
N SER A 409 18.02 -7.85 -6.34
CA SER A 409 17.37 -8.79 -7.27
C SER A 409 15.85 -8.79 -7.23
N VAL A 410 15.20 -7.97 -6.40
CA VAL A 410 13.73 -7.85 -6.34
C VAL A 410 13.27 -6.40 -6.32
N ALA A 411 14.13 -5.46 -6.71
CA ALA A 411 13.86 -4.03 -6.58
C ALA A 411 12.57 -3.60 -7.29
N LEU A 412 12.33 -4.07 -8.52
CA LEU A 412 11.13 -3.75 -9.32
C LEU A 412 9.88 -4.53 -8.91
N ALA A 413 10.02 -5.55 -8.05
CA ALA A 413 8.89 -6.13 -7.33
C ALA A 413 8.64 -5.37 -6.01
N CYS A 414 9.68 -4.83 -5.39
CA CYS A 414 9.59 -4.16 -4.08
C CYS A 414 9.10 -2.71 -4.16
N GLY A 415 9.68 -1.89 -5.05
CA GLY A 415 9.45 -0.43 -5.13
C GLY A 415 10.38 0.44 -4.27
N GLY A 416 11.37 -0.15 -3.58
CA GLY A 416 12.38 0.62 -2.84
C GLY A 416 11.94 1.11 -1.45
N GLN A 417 10.97 0.44 -0.83
CA GLN A 417 10.52 0.65 0.55
C GLN A 417 9.94 2.05 0.88
N CYS A 418 9.31 2.15 2.04
CA CYS A 418 8.76 3.39 2.58
C CYS A 418 9.87 4.43 2.77
N ALA A 419 9.73 5.61 2.15
CA ALA A 419 10.77 6.65 2.24
C ALA A 419 10.87 7.26 3.65
N ILE A 420 9.76 7.32 4.40
CA ILE A 420 9.74 7.74 5.80
C ILE A 420 10.64 6.83 6.64
N LYS A 421 10.41 5.50 6.58
CA LYS A 421 11.23 4.52 7.30
C LYS A 421 12.71 4.62 6.92
N CYS A 422 12.99 4.74 5.62
CA CYS A 422 14.35 4.94 5.13
C CYS A 422 15.00 6.18 5.77
N ARG A 423 14.32 7.32 5.76
CA ARG A 423 14.83 8.56 6.37
C ARG A 423 15.04 8.42 7.88
N ILE A 424 14.08 7.86 8.61
CA ILE A 424 14.19 7.70 10.06
C ILE A 424 15.34 6.77 10.45
N LYS A 425 15.55 5.69 9.70
CA LYS A 425 16.58 4.69 10.03
C LYS A 425 17.98 5.02 9.52
N THR A 426 18.09 5.80 8.45
CA THR A 426 19.37 6.03 7.75
C THR A 426 19.77 7.50 7.63
N GLY A 427 18.85 8.41 7.97
CA GLY A 427 19.01 9.86 7.76
C GLY A 427 18.67 10.34 6.35
N ASP A 428 18.45 9.47 5.37
CA ASP A 428 18.16 9.86 3.98
C ASP A 428 17.09 8.97 3.33
N ILE A 429 16.21 9.57 2.53
CA ILE A 429 15.24 8.83 1.72
C ILE A 429 15.93 8.00 0.62
N TYR A 430 17.11 8.42 0.14
CA TYR A 430 17.87 7.72 -0.90
C TYR A 430 18.74 6.59 -0.37
N LYS A 431 18.72 6.31 0.93
CA LYS A 431 19.39 5.14 1.53
C LYS A 431 18.34 4.10 1.91
N SER A 432 18.54 2.85 1.51
CA SER A 432 17.54 1.81 1.76
C SER A 432 17.53 1.33 3.21
N TYR A 433 16.33 1.07 3.73
CA TYR A 433 16.11 0.26 4.93
C TYR A 433 15.12 -0.85 4.58
N CYS A 434 15.57 -2.10 4.64
CA CYS A 434 14.84 -3.27 4.15
C CYS A 434 14.42 -4.18 5.31
N GLU A 435 13.11 -4.35 5.52
CA GLU A 435 12.55 -5.23 6.56
C GLU A 435 12.21 -6.61 5.98
N ASN A 436 13.21 -7.39 5.56
CA ASN A 436 13.05 -8.75 5.02
C ASN A 436 12.05 -8.88 3.84
N MET A 437 11.86 -7.80 3.08
CA MET A 437 10.86 -7.77 1.99
C MET A 437 11.23 -8.70 0.83
N LYS A 438 12.53 -9.00 0.65
CA LYS A 438 12.97 -9.93 -0.38
C LYS A 438 12.44 -11.33 -0.10
N GLU A 439 12.58 -11.79 1.14
CA GLU A 439 12.06 -13.06 1.62
C GLU A 439 10.54 -13.11 1.43
N VAL A 440 9.83 -12.04 1.80
CA VAL A 440 8.37 -11.95 1.62
C VAL A 440 7.95 -12.04 0.15
N ILE A 441 8.66 -11.39 -0.77
CA ILE A 441 8.35 -11.46 -2.22
C ILE A 441 8.60 -12.86 -2.75
N LEU A 442 9.72 -13.48 -2.38
CA LEU A 442 10.08 -14.82 -2.86
C LEU A 442 9.17 -15.90 -2.27
N GLU A 443 8.74 -15.74 -1.02
CA GLU A 443 7.72 -16.62 -0.40
C GLU A 443 6.36 -16.44 -1.08
N ALA A 444 5.96 -15.19 -1.37
CA ALA A 444 4.73 -14.94 -2.12
C ALA A 444 4.77 -15.59 -3.52
N LEU A 445 5.91 -15.55 -4.19
CA LEU A 445 6.12 -16.25 -5.46
C LEU A 445 5.99 -17.76 -5.28
N LYS A 446 6.65 -18.34 -4.27
CA LYS A 446 6.58 -19.78 -3.98
C LYS A 446 5.13 -20.25 -3.80
N VAL A 447 4.40 -19.60 -2.90
CA VAL A 447 3.01 -19.95 -2.58
C VAL A 447 2.11 -19.79 -3.81
N SER A 448 2.29 -18.70 -4.57
CA SER A 448 1.53 -18.45 -5.80
C SER A 448 1.80 -19.53 -6.86
N TYR A 449 3.06 -19.92 -7.02
CA TYR A 449 3.48 -20.92 -7.98
C TYR A 449 2.97 -22.31 -7.62
N GLU A 450 3.12 -22.74 -6.37
CA GLU A 450 2.66 -24.06 -5.94
C GLU A 450 1.14 -24.19 -6.11
N LYS A 451 0.40 -23.14 -5.78
CA LYS A 451 -1.05 -23.07 -6.04
C LYS A 451 -1.39 -23.10 -7.53
N TYR A 452 -0.63 -22.38 -8.37
CA TYR A 452 -0.80 -22.43 -9.83
C TYR A 452 -0.69 -23.86 -10.37
N ARG A 453 0.34 -24.60 -9.94
CA ARG A 453 0.60 -25.97 -10.37
C ARG A 453 -0.45 -26.96 -9.89
N GLU A 454 -0.99 -26.78 -8.69
CA GLU A 454 -2.06 -27.63 -8.15
C GLU A 454 -3.39 -27.44 -8.87
N THR A 455 -3.75 -26.19 -9.19
CA THR A 455 -5.11 -25.85 -9.58
C THR A 455 -5.28 -25.68 -11.09
N GLY A 456 -4.22 -25.42 -11.85
CA GLY A 456 -4.22 -25.23 -13.32
C GLY A 456 -5.03 -24.04 -13.84
N ASN A 457 -5.97 -23.55 -13.03
CA ASN A 457 -6.77 -22.36 -13.17
C ASN A 457 -6.49 -21.50 -11.94
N ILE A 458 -5.52 -20.59 -12.02
CA ILE A 458 -5.58 -19.43 -11.13
C ILE A 458 -6.78 -18.62 -11.61
N ARG A 459 -7.95 -18.90 -11.02
CA ARG A 459 -8.82 -17.78 -10.65
C ARG A 459 -7.90 -16.84 -9.91
N ALA A 460 -7.85 -15.57 -10.34
CA ALA A 460 -7.39 -14.51 -9.44
C ALA A 460 -8.00 -14.79 -8.06
N ILE A 461 -7.36 -14.37 -6.97
CA ILE A 461 -8.08 -14.35 -5.70
C ILE A 461 -9.19 -13.30 -5.89
N GLU A 462 -10.29 -13.73 -6.48
CA GLU A 462 -11.56 -13.05 -6.57
C GLU A 462 -12.09 -13.13 -5.16
N SER A 463 -11.74 -12.12 -4.35
CA SER A 463 -12.78 -11.60 -3.47
C SER A 463 -13.85 -11.03 -4.40
N ILE A 464 -14.78 -11.88 -4.83
CA ILE A 464 -16.16 -11.60 -5.20
C ILE A 464 -16.75 -12.95 -5.62
N SER A 465 -17.72 -13.38 -4.83
CA SER A 465 -18.63 -14.48 -5.09
C SER A 465 -19.08 -14.53 -6.55
N SER A 466 -18.90 -15.69 -7.16
CA SER A 466 -19.70 -16.13 -8.30
C SER A 466 -21.19 -16.10 -7.95
N HIS A 467 -22.01 -15.52 -8.82
CA HIS A 467 -23.20 -16.11 -9.46
C HIS A 467 -23.96 -14.99 -10.18
N ASP A 468 -24.23 -15.26 -11.46
CA ASP A 468 -25.29 -14.76 -12.36
C ASP A 468 -25.88 -13.36 -12.18
#